data_AF-A0A7T3X583-F1
#
_entry.id   AF-A0A7T3X583-F1
#
_cell.length_a   1.000
_cell.length_b   1.000
_cell.length_c   1.000
_cell.angle_alpha   90.00
_cell.angle_beta   90.00
_cell.angle_gamma   90.00
#
_symmetry.space_group_name_H-M   'P 1'
#
loop_
_entity.id
_entity.type
_entity.pdbx_description
1 polymer ?
#
loop_
_entity_poly.entity_id
_entity_poly.type
_entity_poly.pdbx_seq_one_letter_code
_entity_poly.pdbx_strand_id
1 'polypeptide(L)' 'MKSVPKTGLYLSTKKVKGMRLVVEDVFAEEGDDFYLVNVIDEASKDDFSAMGDEMDGEQWEALVAEYGLVHQG' A
#
# COMPACT_ATOMS: atom_id res chain seq x y z
N MET A 1 3.52 17.32 -5.86
CA MET A 1 3.39 15.99 -6.48
C MET A 1 3.06 15.00 -5.39
N LYS A 2 1.92 14.32 -5.52
CA LYS A 2 1.63 13.14 -4.73
C LYS A 2 2.73 12.12 -5.04
N SER A 3 3.37 11.56 -4.01
CA SER A 3 4.40 10.54 -4.23
C SER A 3 3.70 9.22 -4.44
N VAL A 4 3.89 8.64 -5.63
CA VAL A 4 3.54 7.24 -5.91
C VAL A 4 4.22 6.36 -4.85
N PRO A 5 3.50 5.41 -4.23
CA PRO A 5 4.07 4.50 -3.24
C PRO A 5 5.15 3.59 -3.85
N LYS A 6 5.98 3.02 -2.98
CA LYS A 6 6.99 2.03 -3.36
C LYS A 6 6.42 0.65 -3.11
N THR A 7 6.86 -0.35 -3.86
CA THR A 7 6.58 -1.75 -3.50
C THR A 7 7.35 -2.13 -2.23
N GLY A 8 6.86 -3.15 -1.52
CA GLY A 8 7.46 -3.68 -0.30
C GLY A 8 6.64 -3.40 0.96
N LEU A 9 7.28 -3.58 2.11
CA LEU A 9 6.59 -3.62 3.40
C LEU A 9 6.29 -2.21 3.94
N TYR A 10 5.07 -2.02 4.43
CA TYR A 10 4.60 -0.85 5.16
C TYR A 10 4.13 -1.24 6.57
N LEU A 11 4.63 -0.52 7.58
CA LEU A 11 4.15 -0.65 8.96
C LEU A 11 3.24 0.49 9.37
N SER A 12 2.15 0.15 10.04
CA SER A 12 1.31 1.13 10.74
C SER A 12 1.98 1.62 12.02
N THR A 13 1.94 2.95 12.20
CA THR A 13 2.46 3.64 13.40
C THR A 13 1.37 4.29 14.26
N LYS A 14 0.12 4.34 13.78
CA LYS A 14 -1.02 5.01 14.46
C LYS A 14 -2.08 4.02 14.97
N LYS A 15 -3.14 3.77 14.17
CA LYS A 15 -4.41 3.16 14.61
C LYS A 15 -4.25 1.70 15.03
N VAL A 16 -3.51 0.91 14.27
CA VAL A 16 -3.16 -0.49 14.61
C VAL A 16 -1.65 -0.61 14.56
N LYS A 17 -1.00 -0.15 15.64
CA LYS A 17 0.46 -0.13 15.72
C LYS A 17 1.02 -1.53 15.49
N GLY A 18 1.87 -1.66 14.48
CA GLY A 18 2.47 -2.94 14.10
C GLY A 18 1.68 -3.77 13.08
N MET A 19 0.55 -3.26 12.54
CA MET A 19 -0.04 -3.81 11.32
C MET A 19 0.97 -3.74 10.16
N ARG A 20 1.02 -4.79 9.34
CA ARG A 20 2.04 -5.00 8.29
C ARG A 20 1.33 -5.28 6.97
N LEU A 21 1.47 -4.35 6.04
CA LEU A 21 0.91 -4.43 4.70
C LEU A 21 2.05 -4.52 3.69
N VAL A 22 1.89 -5.29 2.64
CA VAL A 22 2.82 -5.35 1.51
C VAL A 22 2.17 -4.68 0.32
N VAL A 23 2.83 -3.68 -0.25
CA VAL A 23 2.48 -3.17 -1.57
C VAL A 23 3.17 -4.08 -2.59
N GLU A 24 2.38 -4.86 -3.32
CA GLU A 24 2.88 -5.85 -4.28
C GLU A 24 3.24 -5.18 -5.60
N ASP A 25 2.33 -4.36 -6.12
CA ASP A 25 2.48 -3.66 -7.40
C ASP A 25 1.97 -2.23 -7.32
N VAL A 26 2.54 -1.37 -8.16
CA VAL A 26 2.12 0.01 -8.34
C VAL A 26 2.06 0.32 -9.84
N PHE A 27 0.87 0.70 -10.32
CA PHE A 27 0.65 1.07 -11.71
C PHE A 27 0.45 2.59 -11.78
N ALA A 28 1.42 3.29 -12.36
CA ALA A 28 1.36 4.74 -12.56
C ALA A 28 1.88 5.08 -13.96
N GLU A 29 1.22 6.01 -14.65
CA GLU A 29 1.68 6.53 -15.94
C GLU A 29 2.47 7.84 -15.74
N GLU A 30 3.52 8.04 -16.54
CA GLU A 30 4.33 9.26 -16.46
C GLU A 30 3.50 10.45 -16.96
N GLY A 31 3.25 11.42 -16.07
CA GLY A 31 2.47 12.62 -16.38
C GLY A 31 0.97 12.52 -16.05
N ASP A 32 0.52 11.39 -15.49
CA ASP A 32 -0.81 11.26 -14.89
C ASP A 32 -0.72 11.37 -13.36
N ASP A 33 -1.75 11.95 -12.75
CA ASP A 33 -1.94 11.99 -11.30
C ASP A 33 -2.62 10.70 -10.77
N PHE A 34 -3.17 9.88 -11.67
CA PHE A 34 -3.79 8.60 -11.34
C PHE A 34 -2.75 7.48 -11.19
N TYR A 35 -2.91 6.68 -10.14
CA TYR A 35 -2.20 5.42 -9.96
C TYR A 35 -3.07 4.39 -9.24
N LEU A 36 -2.78 3.12 -9.48
CA LEU A 36 -3.34 1.98 -8.76
C LEU A 36 -2.26 1.30 -7.92
N VAL A 37 -2.66 0.83 -6.75
CA VAL A 37 -1.81 0.09 -5.82
C VAL A 37 -2.47 -1.22 -5.45
N ASN A 38 -1.71 -2.31 -5.51
CA ASN A 38 -2.12 -3.60 -4.96
C ASN A 38 -1.49 -3.81 -3.60
N VAL A 39 -2.32 -4.11 -2.60
CA VAL A 39 -1.91 -4.30 -1.21
C VAL A 39 -2.39 -5.65 -0.70
N ILE A 40 -1.55 -6.33 0.08
CA ILE A 40 -1.93 -7.54 0.79
C ILE A 40 -1.43 -7.47 2.25
N ASP A 41 -2.11 -8.17 3.16
CA ASP A 41 -1.55 -8.39 4.51
C ASP A 41 -0.28 -9.23 4.41
N GLU A 42 0.76 -8.88 5.17
CA GLU A 42 2.04 -9.60 5.12
C GLU A 42 1.90 -11.09 5.43
N ALA A 43 0.95 -11.48 6.31
CA ALA A 43 0.73 -12.89 6.64
C ALA A 43 0.21 -13.71 5.45
N SER A 44 -0.35 -13.05 4.44
CA SER A 44 -0.94 -13.66 3.25
C SER A 44 -0.07 -13.55 2.00
N LYS A 45 1.08 -12.86 2.05
CA LYS A 45 1.92 -12.57 0.87
C LYS A 45 2.44 -13.81 0.11
N ASP A 46 2.56 -14.94 0.80
CA ASP A 46 3.05 -16.20 0.23
C ASP A 46 1.89 -17.19 -0.06
N ASP A 47 0.64 -16.77 0.17
CA ASP A 47 -0.56 -17.55 -0.15
C ASP A 47 -1.10 -17.16 -1.53
N PHE A 48 -0.82 -17.98 -2.54
CA PHE A 48 -1.29 -17.78 -3.91
C PHE A 48 -2.82 -17.78 -4.08
N SER A 49 -3.58 -18.20 -3.06
CA SER A 49 -5.04 -18.15 -3.04
C SER A 49 -5.58 -16.89 -2.38
N ALA A 50 -4.74 -16.13 -1.68
CA ALA A 50 -5.13 -14.86 -1.09
C ALA A 50 -5.29 -13.79 -2.18
N MET A 51 -6.36 -13.01 -2.04
CA MET A 51 -6.60 -11.86 -2.92
C MET A 51 -6.12 -10.60 -2.21
N GLY A 52 -5.29 -9.82 -2.90
CA GLY A 52 -4.95 -8.46 -2.50
C GLY A 52 -6.09 -7.49 -2.77
N ASP A 53 -6.01 -6.33 -2.13
CA ASP A 53 -6.87 -5.18 -2.36
C ASP A 53 -6.22 -4.24 -3.38
N GLU A 54 -6.94 -3.90 -4.44
CA GLU A 54 -6.57 -2.83 -5.37
C GLU A 54 -7.15 -1.50 -4.88
N MET A 55 -6.32 -0.45 -4.85
CA MET A 55 -6.70 0.89 -4.39
C MET A 55 -6.23 1.95 -5.38
N ASP A 56 -7.04 2.98 -5.60
CA ASP A 56 -6.59 4.20 -6.24
C ASP A 56 -5.75 5.08 -5.29
N GLY A 57 -5.18 6.15 -5.83
CA GLY A 57 -4.33 7.05 -5.06
C GLY A 57 -5.03 7.78 -3.92
N GLU A 58 -6.34 8.07 -4.01
CA GLU A 58 -7.08 8.70 -2.92
C GLU A 58 -7.32 7.72 -1.77
N GLN A 59 -7.70 6.48 -2.12
CA GLN A 59 -7.91 5.39 -1.17
C GLN A 59 -6.61 5.04 -0.43
N TRP A 60 -5.50 4.93 -1.16
CA TRP A 60 -4.19 4.69 -0.57
C TRP A 60 -3.77 5.81 0.38
N GLU A 61 -3.92 7.07 -0.02
CA GLU A 61 -3.57 8.22 0.81
C GLU A 61 -4.41 8.29 2.09
N ALA A 62 -5.70 7.98 2.00
CA ALA A 62 -6.58 7.88 3.17
C ALA A 62 -6.08 6.79 4.13
N LEU A 63 -5.71 5.62 3.62
CA LEU A 63 -5.16 4.51 4.41
C LEU A 63 -3.83 4.89 5.09
N VAL A 64 -2.91 5.52 4.35
CA VAL A 64 -1.64 6.02 4.90
C VAL A 64 -1.88 7.04 6.01
N ALA A 65 -2.83 7.96 5.81
CA ALA A 65 -3.15 9.00 6.79
C ALA A 65 -3.74 8.39 8.08
N GLU A 66 -4.67 7.45 7.93
CA GLU A 66 -5.36 6.76 9.02
C GLU A 66 -4.40 5.89 9.85
N TYR A 67 -3.58 5.08 9.18
CA TYR A 67 -2.72 4.09 9.85
C TYR A 67 -1.29 4.58 10.08
N GLY A 68 -0.88 5.71 9.50
CA GLY A 68 0.48 6.21 9.56
C GLY A 68 1.48 5.22 8.96
N LEU A 69 1.22 4.77 7.73
CA LEU A 69 2.01 3.73 7.07
C LEU A 69 3.40 4.25 6.68
N VAL A 70 4.44 3.48 7.04
CA VAL A 70 5.84 3.81 6.75
C VAL A 70 6.54 2.64 6.05
N HIS A 71 7.09 2.91 4.86
CA HIS A 71 7.85 1.94 4.06
C HIS A 71 9.13 1.49 4.77
N GLN A 72 9.44 0.20 4.75
CA GLN A 72 10.63 -0.39 5.38
C GLN A 72 11.66 -0.99 4.41
N GLY A 73 11.34 -1.06 3.12
CA GLY A 73 12.10 -1.86 2.15
C GLY A 73 11.40 -3.16 1.79
#